data_AF-A0A1I4Q5U5-F1
#
_entry.id   AF-A0A1I4Q5U5-F1
#
_cell.length_a   1.000
_cell.length_b   1.000
_cell.length_c   1.000
_cell.angle_alpha   90.00
_cell.angle_beta   90.00
_cell.angle_gamma   90.00
#
_symmetry.space_group_name_H-M   'P 1'
#
loop_
_entity.id
_entity.type
_entity.pdbx_description
1 polymer ?
#
loop_
_entity_poly.entity_id
_entity_poly.type
_entity_poly.pdbx_seq_one_letter_code
_entity_poly.pdbx_strand_id
1 'polypeptide(L)'
;MCLYGVYKDVLVINPEQNNTTVRVDACIADEVQQLNDQGIVTLGCCCNHGTAGQNVEWENAFGIWKSHADPPIALIRENSVRAAKKLGYNPYPYYYADGISGGVWQMPLKTGCITEQDCVEWHRRNNLPAEKDLGLLKRGRALNYSPANS
;
A
#
# COMPACT_ATOMS: atom_id res chain seq x y z
N MET A 1 -4.36 0.93 5.00
CA MET A 1 -4.41 0.31 6.33
C MET A 1 -4.92 -1.11 6.23
N CYS A 2 -4.03 -2.09 6.09
CA CYS A 2 -4.35 -3.53 6.00
C CYS A 2 -5.54 -3.84 6.92
N LEU A 3 -6.48 -4.70 6.50
CA LEU A 3 -7.76 -4.97 7.19
C LEU A 3 -7.61 -5.16 8.71
N TYR A 4 -6.41 -5.59 9.12
CA TYR A 4 -6.01 -5.98 10.46
C TYR A 4 -4.96 -5.07 11.13
N GLY A 5 -4.67 -3.90 10.56
CA GLY A 5 -3.79 -2.90 11.19
C GLY A 5 -2.34 -3.37 11.41
N VAL A 6 -1.82 -4.20 10.49
CA VAL A 6 -0.41 -4.69 10.52
C VAL A 6 0.47 -3.82 9.65
N TYR A 7 1.56 -3.31 10.23
CA TYR A 7 2.47 -2.39 9.57
C TYR A 7 3.92 -2.88 9.58
N LYS A 8 4.71 -2.42 8.60
CA LYS A 8 6.17 -2.46 8.61
C LYS A 8 6.71 -1.06 8.34
N ASP A 9 7.88 -0.76 8.89
CA ASP A 9 8.60 0.48 8.62
C ASP A 9 9.38 0.36 7.31
N VAL A 10 9.07 1.27 6.39
CA VAL A 10 9.73 1.43 5.09
C VAL A 10 10.54 2.71 5.07
N LEU A 11 11.76 2.63 4.56
CA LEU A 11 12.60 3.79 4.29
C LEU A 11 12.22 4.38 2.93
N VAL A 12 11.74 5.62 2.93
CA VAL A 12 11.35 6.34 1.73
C VAL A 12 12.43 7.33 1.31
N ILE A 13 12.58 7.50 0.00
CA ILE A 13 13.58 8.38 -0.61
C ILE A 13 12.99 9.69 -1.14
N ASN A 14 11.74 10.02 -0.79
CA ASN A 14 11.07 11.25 -1.22
C ASN A 14 11.74 12.48 -0.60
N PRO A 15 12.44 13.33 -1.38
CA PRO A 15 13.18 14.47 -0.84
C PRO A 15 12.26 15.58 -0.31
N GLU A 16 10.99 15.58 -0.71
CA GLU A 16 9.99 16.56 -0.28
C GLU A 16 9.27 16.17 1.01
N GLN A 17 9.65 15.06 1.65
CA GLN A 17 9.03 14.56 2.87
C GLN A 17 9.96 14.68 4.08
N ASN A 18 9.41 15.11 5.22
CA ASN A 18 10.16 15.28 6.47
C ASN A 18 10.57 13.96 7.13
N ASN A 19 9.72 12.94 7.04
CA ASN A 19 9.96 11.62 7.64
C ASN A 19 10.52 10.66 6.59
N THR A 20 11.72 10.15 6.82
CA THR A 20 12.37 9.15 5.95
C THR A 20 11.93 7.72 6.26
N THR A 21 11.22 7.50 7.36
CA THR A 21 10.66 6.19 7.75
C THR A 21 9.16 6.34 7.89
N VAL A 22 8.40 5.53 7.14
CA VAL A 22 6.93 5.55 7.19
C VAL A 22 6.37 4.15 7.42
N ARG A 23 5.19 4.11 8.05
CA ARG A 23 4.44 2.87 8.25
C ARG A 23 3.68 2.53 6.98
N VAL A 24 3.91 1.32 6.48
CA VAL A 24 3.24 0.78 5.30
C VAL A 24 2.53 -0.51 5.68
N ASP A 25 1.40 -0.77 5.02
CA ASP A 25 0.68 -2.04 5.15
C ASP A 25 1.64 -3.21 4.91
N ALA A 26 1.77 -4.10 5.89
CA ALA A 26 2.84 -5.09 5.90
C ALA A 26 2.83 -6.05 4.68
N CYS A 27 1.67 -6.23 4.04
CA CYS A 27 1.52 -7.07 2.85
C CYS A 27 2.07 -6.47 1.56
N ILE A 28 2.34 -5.16 1.53
CA ILE A 28 2.98 -4.45 0.40
C ILE A 28 4.32 -3.81 0.78
N ALA A 29 4.63 -3.73 2.08
CA ALA A 29 5.78 -2.97 2.57
C ALA A 29 7.13 -3.44 2.00
N ASP A 30 7.33 -4.76 1.82
CA ASP A 30 8.59 -5.27 1.28
C ASP A 30 8.78 -4.88 -0.20
N GLU A 31 7.70 -4.86 -0.99
CA GLU A 31 7.73 -4.38 -2.37
C GLU A 31 7.99 -2.86 -2.41
N VAL A 32 7.31 -2.08 -1.55
CA VAL A 32 7.53 -0.63 -1.46
C VAL A 32 8.98 -0.32 -1.04
N GLN A 33 9.56 -1.07 -0.11
CA GLN A 33 10.97 -0.94 0.24
C GLN A 33 11.87 -1.24 -0.98
N GLN A 34 11.63 -2.34 -1.69
CA GLN A 34 12.40 -2.70 -2.89
C GLN A 34 12.30 -1.65 -4.00
N LEU A 35 11.16 -0.99 -4.16
CA LEU A 35 10.99 0.10 -5.12
C LEU A 35 11.87 1.30 -4.72
N ASN A 36 11.83 1.71 -3.45
CA ASN A 36 12.66 2.79 -2.93
C ASN A 36 14.17 2.46 -3.07
N ASP A 37 14.56 1.22 -2.76
CA ASP A 37 15.94 0.74 -2.90
C ASP A 37 16.45 0.79 -4.36
N GLN A 38 15.52 0.72 -5.33
CA GLN A 38 15.80 0.83 -6.76
C GLN A 38 15.68 2.25 -7.31
N GLY A 39 15.57 3.25 -6.43
CA GLY A 39 15.51 4.66 -6.82
C GLY A 39 14.15 5.12 -7.31
N ILE A 40 13.08 4.34 -7.10
CA ILE A 40 11.70 4.77 -7.40
C ILE A 40 11.18 5.56 -6.19
N VAL A 41 10.88 6.83 -6.40
CA VAL A 41 10.37 7.72 -5.37
C VAL A 41 8.88 7.45 -5.15
N THR A 42 8.56 6.71 -4.09
CA THR A 42 7.16 6.45 -3.67
C THR A 42 6.62 7.59 -2.82
N LEU A 43 5.37 8.00 -3.06
CA LEU A 43 4.71 9.13 -2.41
C LEU A 43 3.59 8.72 -1.46
N GLY A 44 2.99 7.57 -1.69
CA GLY A 44 1.93 6.99 -0.89
C GLY A 44 1.57 5.62 -1.45
N CYS A 45 0.95 4.77 -0.64
CA CYS A 45 0.53 3.46 -1.10
C CYS A 45 -0.65 2.95 -0.28
N CYS A 46 -1.46 2.10 -0.89
CA CYS A 46 -2.59 1.45 -0.23
C CYS A 46 -2.69 0.02 -0.75
N CYS A 47 -2.87 -0.97 0.14
CA CYS A 47 -3.12 -2.34 -0.30
C CYS A 47 -4.60 -2.65 -0.56
N ASN A 48 -5.48 -1.71 -0.24
CA ASN A 48 -6.94 -1.81 -0.39
C ASN A 48 -7.61 -3.06 0.25
N HIS A 49 -6.89 -3.74 1.15
CA HIS A 49 -7.41 -4.58 2.24
C HIS A 49 -8.25 -5.76 1.79
N GLY A 50 -7.94 -6.33 0.63
CA GLY A 50 -8.71 -7.46 0.11
C GLY A 50 -10.07 -7.06 -0.47
N THR A 51 -10.27 -5.79 -0.79
CA THR A 51 -11.53 -5.27 -1.36
C THR A 51 -11.43 -4.97 -2.84
N ALA A 52 -10.31 -5.29 -3.48
CA ALA A 52 -10.10 -4.96 -4.89
C ALA A 52 -11.20 -5.59 -5.75
N GLY A 53 -11.79 -4.77 -6.63
CA GLY A 53 -12.91 -5.17 -7.48
C GLY A 53 -14.28 -5.24 -6.78
N GLN A 54 -14.38 -4.98 -5.47
CA GLN A 54 -15.66 -4.86 -4.79
C GLN A 54 -16.31 -3.49 -5.11
N ASN A 55 -17.65 -3.46 -5.13
CA ASN A 55 -18.38 -2.21 -5.31
C ASN A 55 -18.12 -1.26 -4.14
N VAL A 56 -17.70 -0.04 -4.47
CA VAL A 56 -17.59 1.06 -3.51
C VAL A 56 -18.56 2.15 -3.92
N GLU A 57 -19.28 2.68 -2.92
CA GLU A 57 -20.18 3.80 -3.11
C GLU A 57 -19.60 5.02 -2.41
N TRP A 58 -19.57 6.15 -3.10
CA TRP A 58 -19.20 7.44 -2.50
C TRP A 58 -20.31 8.45 -2.70
N GLU A 59 -20.61 9.19 -1.64
CA GLU A 59 -21.62 10.24 -1.62
C GLU A 59 -20.92 11.60 -1.61
N ASN A 60 -21.32 12.49 -2.52
CA ASN A 60 -20.90 13.89 -2.51
C ASN A 60 -22.14 14.79 -2.63
N ALA A 61 -21.93 16.11 -2.69
CA ALA A 61 -23.01 17.09 -2.81
C ALA A 61 -23.92 16.91 -4.04
N PHE A 62 -23.54 16.05 -4.99
CA PHE A 62 -24.26 15.77 -6.23
C PHE A 62 -24.84 14.33 -6.29
N GLY A 63 -24.78 13.57 -5.20
CA GLY A 63 -25.43 12.26 -5.05
C GLY A 63 -24.47 11.09 -4.80
N ILE A 64 -24.99 9.88 -4.98
CA ILE A 64 -24.28 8.62 -4.79
C ILE A 64 -23.71 8.14 -6.12
N TRP A 65 -22.42 7.85 -6.11
CA TRP A 65 -21.69 7.32 -7.25
C TRP A 65 -21.16 5.93 -6.89
N LYS A 66 -21.06 5.06 -7.89
CA LYS A 66 -20.58 3.69 -7.72
C LYS A 66 -19.31 3.49 -8.53
N SER A 67 -18.33 2.85 -7.92
CA SER A 67 -17.09 2.42 -8.57
C SER A 67 -16.70 1.04 -8.05
N HIS A 68 -15.54 0.55 -8.49
CA HIS A 68 -14.89 -0.59 -7.90
C HIS A 68 -13.66 -0.13 -7.12
N ALA A 69 -13.37 -0.82 -6.03
CA ALA A 69 -12.18 -0.57 -5.24
C ALA A 69 -10.92 -0.97 -6.03
N ASP A 70 -9.88 -0.15 -5.97
CA ASP A 70 -8.63 -0.39 -6.70
C ASP A 70 -7.86 -1.63 -6.18
N PRO A 71 -6.99 -2.24 -7.00
CA PRO A 71 -5.99 -3.16 -6.46
C PRO A 71 -5.01 -2.44 -5.53
N PRO A 72 -4.07 -3.15 -4.89
CA PRO A 72 -2.91 -2.54 -4.27
C PRO A 72 -2.22 -1.55 -5.22
N ILE A 73 -2.03 -0.31 -4.78
CA ILE A 73 -1.40 0.76 -5.56
C ILE A 73 -0.32 1.47 -4.77
N ALA A 74 0.65 2.02 -5.50
CA ALA A 74 1.56 3.05 -5.03
C ALA A 74 1.47 4.29 -5.93
N LEU A 75 1.58 5.47 -5.32
CA LEU A 75 1.84 6.73 -6.00
C LEU A 75 3.35 6.90 -6.12
N ILE A 76 3.82 7.33 -7.29
CA ILE A 76 5.24 7.57 -7.59
C ILE A 76 5.42 8.93 -8.26
N ARG A 77 6.62 9.50 -8.16
CA ARG A 77 6.99 10.69 -8.94
C ARG A 77 7.16 10.35 -10.41
N GLU A 78 6.85 11.31 -11.26
CA GLU A 78 7.02 11.23 -12.71
C GLU A 78 8.45 10.83 -13.12
N ASN A 79 9.48 11.36 -12.45
CA ASN A 79 10.87 11.00 -12.74
C ASN A 79 11.19 9.51 -12.49
N SER A 80 10.35 8.80 -11.74
CA SER A 80 10.50 7.37 -11.43
C SER A 80 9.78 6.47 -12.43
N VAL A 81 8.92 7.01 -13.31
CA VAL A 81 8.11 6.24 -14.28
C VAL A 81 8.96 5.36 -15.19
N ARG A 82 10.09 5.88 -15.68
CA ARG A 82 10.99 5.11 -16.55
C ARG A 82 11.62 3.93 -15.81
N ALA A 83 12.03 4.12 -14.56
CA ALA A 83 12.59 3.05 -13.73
C ALA A 83 11.52 1.98 -13.43
N ALA A 84 10.32 2.41 -13.03
CA ALA A 84 9.19 1.52 -12.80
C ALA A 84 8.85 0.65 -14.03
N LYS A 85 8.78 1.26 -15.22
CA LYS A 85 8.53 0.51 -16.47
C LYS A 85 9.63 -0.52 -16.78
N LYS A 86 10.91 -0.23 -16.49
CA LYS A 86 12.00 -1.19 -16.64
C LYS A 86 11.86 -2.40 -15.71
N LEU A 87 11.24 -2.23 -14.55
CA LEU A 87 10.92 -3.31 -13.61
C LEU A 87 9.61 -4.05 -13.97
N GLY A 88 8.99 -3.73 -15.11
CA GLY A 88 7.78 -4.39 -15.58
C GLY A 88 6.49 -3.90 -14.92
N TYR A 89 6.49 -2.72 -14.30
CA TYR A 89 5.25 -2.07 -13.84
C TYR A 89 4.61 -1.24 -14.96
N ASN A 90 3.31 -0.99 -14.85
CA ASN A 90 2.56 -0.14 -15.77
C ASN A 90 1.96 1.08 -15.06
N PRO A 91 2.78 2.09 -14.69
CA PRO A 91 2.28 3.31 -14.09
C PRO A 91 1.50 4.16 -15.10
N TYR A 92 0.47 4.85 -14.62
CA TYR A 92 -0.34 5.80 -15.39
C TYR A 92 -0.58 7.08 -14.58
N PRO A 93 -0.88 8.22 -15.24
CA PRO A 93 -1.04 9.49 -14.53
C PRO A 93 -2.14 9.41 -13.47
N TYR A 94 -1.85 9.96 -12.29
CA TYR A 94 -2.84 10.19 -11.24
C TYR A 94 -3.31 11.63 -11.34
N TYR A 95 -4.62 11.86 -11.26
CA TYR A 95 -5.22 13.19 -11.28
C TYR A 95 -5.97 13.42 -9.97
N TYR A 96 -5.70 14.55 -9.32
CA TYR A 96 -6.46 15.00 -8.17
C TYR A 96 -7.86 15.47 -8.60
N ALA A 97 -8.72 15.77 -7.62
CA ALA A 97 -10.09 16.21 -7.87
C ALA A 97 -10.19 17.51 -8.69
N ASP A 98 -9.13 18.31 -8.73
CA ASP A 98 -9.00 19.51 -9.56
C ASP A 98 -8.56 19.23 -11.01
N GLY A 99 -8.33 17.96 -11.36
CA GLY A 99 -7.87 17.53 -12.68
C GLY A 99 -6.38 17.76 -12.93
N ILE A 100 -5.60 18.16 -11.92
CA ILE A 100 -4.15 18.35 -12.02
C ILE A 100 -3.44 17.06 -11.58
N SER A 101 -2.37 16.68 -12.27
CA SER A 101 -1.55 15.52 -11.88
C SER A 101 -0.44 15.87 -10.89
N GLY A 102 0.16 17.06 -11.02
CA GLY A 102 1.28 17.47 -10.16
C GLY A 102 2.55 16.60 -10.33
N GLY A 103 2.69 15.91 -11.47
CA GLY A 103 3.79 14.96 -11.68
C GLY A 103 3.66 13.69 -10.83
N VAL A 104 2.45 13.36 -10.38
CA VAL A 104 2.13 12.15 -9.63
C VAL A 104 1.54 11.10 -10.57
N TRP A 105 2.06 9.89 -10.45
CA TRP A 105 1.62 8.72 -11.20
C TRP A 105 1.16 7.65 -10.23
N GLN A 106 0.11 6.93 -10.57
CA GLN A 106 -0.31 5.75 -9.83
C GLN A 106 0.15 4.48 -10.54
N MET A 107 0.46 3.47 -9.74
CA MET A 107 1.07 2.24 -10.21
C MET A 107 0.49 1.07 -9.41
N PRO A 108 -0.19 0.11 -10.07
CA PRO A 108 -0.57 -1.14 -9.44
C PRO A 108 0.66 -1.88 -8.95
N LEU A 109 0.61 -2.33 -7.70
CA LEU A 109 1.63 -3.16 -7.08
C LEU A 109 1.44 -4.63 -7.47
N LYS A 110 2.52 -5.40 -7.44
CA LYS A 110 2.51 -6.85 -7.74
C LYS A 110 2.23 -7.68 -6.50
N THR A 111 2.41 -7.12 -5.31
CA THR A 111 2.10 -7.72 -4.01
C THR A 111 0.91 -7.01 -3.35
N GLY A 112 0.48 -7.55 -2.20
CA GLY A 112 -0.70 -7.10 -1.48
C GLY A 112 -1.88 -8.08 -1.61
N CYS A 113 -2.92 -7.81 -0.84
CA CYS A 113 -4.10 -8.66 -0.74
C CYS A 113 -5.19 -8.13 -1.67
N ILE A 114 -5.63 -8.94 -2.64
CA ILE A 114 -6.68 -8.55 -3.60
C ILE A 114 -8.06 -8.83 -3.00
N THR A 115 -8.21 -10.00 -2.38
CA THR A 115 -9.42 -10.46 -1.69
C THR A 115 -9.23 -10.58 -0.18
N GLU A 116 -10.32 -10.68 0.58
CA GLU A 116 -10.27 -10.98 2.02
C GLU A 116 -9.57 -12.33 2.29
N GLN A 117 -9.80 -13.33 1.43
CA GLN A 117 -9.09 -14.62 1.54
C GLN A 117 -7.58 -14.45 1.36
N ASP A 118 -7.13 -13.60 0.43
CA ASP A 118 -5.69 -13.32 0.27
C ASP A 118 -5.10 -12.67 1.54
N CYS A 119 -5.88 -11.83 2.22
CA CYS A 119 -5.46 -11.21 3.47
C CYS A 119 -5.29 -12.26 4.58
N VAL A 120 -6.28 -13.15 4.75
CA VAL A 120 -6.21 -14.25 5.72
C VAL A 120 -5.03 -15.18 5.43
N GLU A 121 -4.83 -15.54 4.16
CA GLU A 121 -3.74 -16.41 3.74
C GLU A 121 -2.37 -15.75 3.94
N TRP A 122 -2.25 -14.45 3.67
CA TRP A 122 -1.01 -13.71 3.95
C TRP A 122 -0.69 -13.72 5.45
N HIS A 123 -1.68 -13.49 6.32
CA HIS A 123 -1.52 -13.58 7.78
C HIS A 123 -1.04 -14.97 8.20
N ARG A 124 -1.69 -16.02 7.69
CA ARG A 124 -1.32 -17.42 7.96
C ARG A 124 0.11 -17.73 7.54
N ARG A 125 0.53 -17.33 6.33
CA ARG A 125 1.90 -17.54 5.82
C ARG A 125 2.95 -16.80 6.64
N ASN A 126 2.58 -15.69 7.25
CA ASN A 126 3.46 -14.89 8.08
C ASN A 126 3.34 -15.21 9.57
N ASN A 127 2.62 -16.26 10.00
CA ASN A 127 2.40 -16.58 11.42
C ASN A 127 1.83 -15.39 12.22
N LEU A 128 0.89 -14.67 11.63
CA LEU A 128 0.16 -13.58 12.28
C LEU A 128 -1.30 -14.00 12.49
N PRO A 129 -1.93 -13.65 13.62
CA PRO A 129 -3.37 -13.84 13.79
C PRO A 129 -4.13 -12.97 12.78
N ALA A 130 -5.27 -13.44 12.28
CA ALA A 130 -6.14 -12.65 11.39
C ALA A 130 -7.08 -11.74 12.21
N GLU A 131 -6.50 -10.88 13.04
CA GLU A 131 -7.19 -10.02 14.02
C GLU A 131 -6.82 -8.55 13.80
N LYS A 132 -7.69 -7.62 14.19
CA LYS A 132 -7.45 -6.18 14.02
C LYS A 132 -6.39 -5.63 14.99
N ASP A 133 -5.81 -4.50 14.61
CA ASP A 133 -4.93 -3.66 15.45
C ASP A 133 -3.64 -4.33 15.96
N LEU A 134 -3.03 -5.19 15.14
CA LEU A 134 -1.77 -5.87 15.50
C LEU A 134 -0.55 -4.94 15.55
N GLY A 135 -0.65 -3.75 14.98
CA GLY A 135 0.38 -2.72 15.08
C GLY A 135 1.61 -2.99 14.21
N LEU A 136 2.79 -2.59 14.71
CA LEU A 136 4.04 -2.61 13.94
C LEU A 136 4.80 -3.94 14.11
N LEU A 137 5.11 -4.60 13.00
CA LEU A 137 6.00 -5.77 12.99
C LEU A 137 7.45 -5.34 13.26
N LYS A 138 8.05 -5.83 14.35
CA LYS A 138 9.46 -5.54 14.69
C LYS A 138 10.39 -6.26 13.71
N ARG A 139 11.38 -5.56 13.15
CA ARG A 139 12.46 -6.18 12.34
C ARG A 139 13.21 -7.23 13.18
N GLY A 140 13.40 -8.43 12.62
CA GLY A 140 14.38 -9.41 13.12
C GLY A 140 13.94 -10.42 14.19
N ARG A 141 12.63 -10.56 14.49
CA ARG A 141 12.16 -11.71 15.30
C ARG A 141 11.30 -12.63 14.45
N ALA A 142 11.65 -13.91 14.43
CA ALA A 142 10.65 -14.97 14.23
C ALA A 142 9.48 -14.66 15.18
N LEU A 143 8.29 -14.60 14.60
CA LEU A 143 7.08 -14.07 15.23
C LEU A 143 6.60 -14.98 16.36
N ASN A 144 7.18 -14.81 17.55
CA ASN A 144 6.53 -15.24 18.78
C ASN A 144 5.54 -14.14 19.15
N TYR A 145 4.34 -14.24 18.60
CA TYR A 145 3.20 -13.46 19.05
C TYR A 145 2.95 -13.79 20.53
N SER A 146 3.06 -12.78 21.39
CA SER A 146 2.58 -12.83 22.76
C SER A 146 1.51 -11.75 22.83
N PRO A 147 0.22 -12.10 22.97
CA PRO A 147 -0.84 -11.11 23.03
C PRO A 147 -0.55 -10.14 24.18
N ALA A 148 -0.75 -8.84 23.95
CA ALA A 148 -0.68 -7.86 25.01
C ALA A 148 -1.82 -8.17 25.99
N ASN A 149 -1.46 -8.48 27.25
CA ASN A 149 -2.45 -8.60 28.31
C ASN A 149 -3.24 -7.29 28.41
N SER A 150 -4.56 -7.45 28.36
CA SER A 150 -5.61 -6.49 28.69
C SER A 150 -5.37 -5.73 29.98
#